data_AF-A0A7S3RRW5-F1
#
_entry.id   AF-A0A7S3RRW5-F1
#
_cell.length_a   1.000
_cell.length_b   1.000
_cell.length_c   1.000
_cell.angle_alpha   90.00
_cell.angle_beta   90.00
_cell.angle_gamma   90.00
#
_symmetry.space_group_name_H-M   'P 1'
#
loop_
_entity.id
_entity.type
_entity.pdbx_description
1 polymer ?
#
loop_
_entity_poly.entity_id
_entity_poly.type
_entity_poly.pdbx_seq_one_letter_code
_entity_poly.pdbx_strand_id
1 'polypeptide(L)'
;YTKDLKKTKVIGKVVRAICIMDHPIPNTNNVSSIQIILPQKQLNRNSDIYVTMVSSEHAVCAKGLYIAIVSTTVETNNPEAEIEPALKLLGNILEMFVSISDIHEPINDAKSENLFITKSYDATSHFESASLDVLAIYEQITGEKLDLNIEPSEEDDEF
;
A
#
# COMPACT_ATOMS: atom_id res chain seq x y z
N TYR A 1 3.48 -5.61 19.08
CA TYR A 1 2.34 -4.87 18.47
C TYR A 1 1.30 -5.92 18.06
N THR A 2 0.16 -5.99 18.76
CA THR A 2 -1.03 -6.88 18.69
C THR A 2 -0.98 -8.33 18.11
N LYS A 3 -0.05 -8.71 17.23
CA LYS A 3 0.15 -10.06 16.67
C LYS A 3 0.18 -11.15 17.74
N ASP A 4 0.88 -10.91 18.86
CA ASP A 4 1.01 -11.90 19.93
C ASP A 4 -0.24 -11.97 20.84
N LEU A 5 -1.16 -11.01 20.72
CA LEU A 5 -2.37 -10.96 21.53
C LEU A 5 -3.49 -11.85 20.99
N LYS A 6 -3.31 -12.46 19.81
CA LYS A 6 -4.34 -13.26 19.11
C LYS A 6 -5.65 -12.49 18.86
N LYS A 7 -5.55 -11.17 18.68
CA LYS A 7 -6.68 -10.25 18.43
C LYS A 7 -6.84 -9.87 16.96
N THR A 8 -6.04 -10.47 16.08
CA THR A 8 -6.14 -10.32 14.64
C THR A 8 -6.07 -11.69 13.97
N LYS A 9 -6.57 -11.78 12.74
CA LYS A 9 -6.39 -12.95 11.88
C LYS A 9 -5.77 -12.55 10.55
N VAL A 10 -5.03 -13.47 9.93
CA VAL A 10 -4.51 -13.29 8.57
C VAL A 10 -5.64 -13.52 7.57
N ILE A 11 -5.83 -12.60 6.64
CA ILE A 11 -6.85 -12.67 5.58
C ILE A 11 -6.27 -12.80 4.17
N GLY A 12 -4.96 -12.68 4.03
CA GLY A 12 -4.26 -12.77 2.76
C GLY A 12 -2.80 -12.41 2.90
N LYS A 13 -2.11 -12.33 1.76
CA LYS A 13 -0.72 -11.90 1.66
C LYS A 13 -0.60 -10.89 0.52
N VAL A 14 0.36 -9.99 0.63
CA VAL A 14 0.74 -9.06 -0.43
C VAL A 14 2.22 -9.23 -0.73
N VAL A 15 2.56 -9.34 -2.00
CA VAL A 15 3.94 -9.25 -2.49
C VAL A 15 4.22 -7.80 -2.88
N ARG A 16 5.38 -7.28 -2.47
CA ARG A 16 5.89 -5.96 -2.87
C ARG A 16 7.33 -6.11 -3.37
N ALA A 17 7.62 -5.58 -4.55
CA ALA A 17 8.97 -5.48 -5.08
C ALA A 17 9.36 -4.00 -5.24
N ILE A 18 10.38 -3.59 -4.51
CA ILE A 18 10.98 -2.26 -4.62
C ILE A 18 12.15 -2.36 -5.61
N CYS A 19 12.05 -1.66 -6.73
CA CYS A 19 13.00 -1.68 -7.83
C CYS A 19 13.69 -0.32 -7.94
N ILE A 20 15.02 -0.32 -7.91
CA ILE A 20 15.85 0.87 -8.15
C ILE A 20 16.27 0.88 -9.61
N MET A 21 16.10 2.02 -10.28
CA MET A 21 16.43 2.22 -11.70
C MET A 21 17.19 3.54 -11.89
N ASP A 22 17.94 3.67 -12.97
CA ASP A 22 18.62 4.89 -13.42
C ASP A 22 17.92 5.57 -14.60
N HIS A 23 16.68 5.18 -14.88
CA HIS A 23 15.88 5.72 -15.97
C HIS A 23 14.38 5.74 -15.61
N PRO A 24 13.57 6.62 -16.23
CA PRO A 24 12.12 6.55 -16.10
C PRO A 24 11.58 5.28 -16.75
N ILE A 25 10.42 4.80 -16.30
CA ILE A 25 9.76 3.64 -16.93
C ILE A 25 9.56 3.90 -18.43
N PRO A 26 9.96 2.96 -19.33
CA PRO A 26 9.74 3.10 -20.77
C PRO A 26 8.30 3.42 -21.16
N ASN A 27 8.11 4.18 -22.25
CA ASN A 27 6.79 4.56 -22.77
C ASN A 27 5.92 5.43 -21.84
N THR A 28 6.54 6.14 -20.89
CA THR A 28 5.82 7.05 -19.97
C THR A 28 6.11 8.53 -20.22
N ASN A 29 6.63 8.89 -21.40
CA ASN A 29 7.06 10.27 -21.73
C ASN A 29 8.12 10.83 -20.76
N ASN A 30 8.98 9.97 -20.20
CA ASN A 30 10.06 10.33 -19.27
C ASN A 30 9.59 11.13 -18.05
N VAL A 31 8.39 10.84 -17.53
CA VAL A 31 7.86 11.50 -16.34
C VAL A 31 8.68 11.16 -15.09
N SER A 32 8.69 12.06 -14.11
CA SER A 32 9.42 11.89 -12.85
C SER A 32 8.67 11.04 -11.81
N SER A 33 7.38 10.82 -12.01
CA SER A 33 6.53 9.93 -11.22
C SER A 33 5.34 9.44 -12.03
N ILE A 34 4.87 8.22 -11.75
CA ILE A 34 3.69 7.65 -12.41
C ILE A 34 3.04 6.58 -11.55
N GLN A 35 1.73 6.42 -11.71
CA GLN A 35 0.98 5.24 -11.28
C GLN A 35 0.53 4.44 -12.51
N ILE A 36 0.77 3.14 -12.51
CA ILE A 36 0.34 2.20 -13.54
C ILE A 36 -0.49 1.11 -12.84
N ILE A 37 -1.64 0.80 -13.43
CA ILE A 37 -2.52 -0.28 -12.96
C ILE A 37 -2.57 -1.30 -14.08
N LEU A 38 -2.29 -2.57 -13.76
CA LEU A 38 -2.49 -3.70 -14.65
C LEU A 38 -3.76 -4.41 -14.19
N PRO A 39 -4.91 -4.21 -14.89
CA PRO A 39 -6.17 -4.78 -14.45
C PRO A 39 -6.14 -6.30 -14.49
N GLN A 40 -6.64 -6.93 -13.44
CA GLN A 40 -6.65 -8.37 -13.19
C GLN A 40 -7.12 -9.20 -14.39
N LYS A 41 -8.12 -8.70 -15.13
CA LYS A 41 -8.72 -9.39 -16.30
C LYS A 41 -7.76 -9.46 -17.49
N GLN A 42 -6.84 -8.51 -17.61
CA GLN A 42 -5.81 -8.52 -18.66
C GLN A 42 -4.71 -9.56 -18.40
N LEU A 43 -4.61 -10.04 -17.15
CA LEU A 43 -3.59 -10.97 -16.69
C LEU A 43 -4.16 -12.32 -16.23
N ASN A 44 -5.48 -12.54 -16.40
CA ASN A 44 -6.18 -13.72 -15.89
C ASN A 44 -5.95 -13.96 -14.37
N ARG A 45 -6.07 -12.87 -13.59
CA ARG A 45 -5.92 -12.85 -12.12
C ARG A 45 -7.21 -12.44 -11.42
N ASN A 46 -7.25 -12.64 -10.10
CA ASN A 46 -8.32 -12.17 -9.22
C ASN A 46 -8.04 -10.81 -8.57
N SER A 47 -6.80 -10.31 -8.72
CA SER A 47 -6.34 -9.05 -8.14
C SER A 47 -5.49 -8.27 -9.16
N ASP A 48 -5.64 -6.95 -9.16
CA ASP A 48 -4.83 -6.05 -9.98
C ASP A 48 -3.36 -6.07 -9.53
N ILE A 49 -2.47 -5.62 -10.41
CA ILE A 49 -1.08 -5.31 -10.07
C ILE A 49 -0.90 -3.80 -10.17
N TYR A 50 -0.36 -3.21 -9.12
CA TYR A 50 -0.08 -1.79 -9.04
C TYR A 50 1.41 -1.54 -9.20
N VAL A 51 1.76 -0.48 -9.94
CA VAL A 51 3.13 0.04 -10.01
C VAL A 51 3.08 1.53 -9.71
N THR A 52 3.83 1.96 -8.70
CA THR A 52 4.08 3.38 -8.46
C THR A 52 5.55 3.65 -8.60
N MET A 53 5.89 4.59 -9.47
CA MET A 53 7.25 5.10 -9.60
C MET A 53 7.32 6.54 -9.09
N VAL A 54 8.33 6.81 -8.28
CA VAL A 54 8.77 8.15 -7.88
C VAL A 54 10.28 8.26 -8.11
N SER A 55 10.80 9.48 -8.03
CA SER A 55 12.22 9.75 -8.32
C SER A 55 12.79 10.77 -7.35
N SER A 56 14.03 11.21 -7.60
CA SER A 56 14.68 12.26 -6.82
C SER A 56 13.89 13.57 -6.73
N GLU A 57 12.97 13.85 -7.66
CA GLU A 57 12.05 15.00 -7.60
C GLU A 57 11.15 14.98 -6.35
N HIS A 58 10.95 13.81 -5.74
CA HIS A 58 10.20 13.63 -4.50
C HIS A 58 11.12 13.49 -3.27
N ALA A 59 12.43 13.75 -3.43
CA ALA A 59 13.45 13.61 -2.39
C ALA A 59 13.54 12.22 -1.72
N VAL A 60 13.15 11.15 -2.43
CA VAL A 60 13.16 9.76 -1.92
C VAL A 60 14.40 8.96 -2.32
N CYS A 61 15.21 9.46 -3.26
CA CYS A 61 16.42 8.80 -3.74
C CYS A 61 17.43 9.82 -4.29
N ALA A 62 18.67 9.37 -4.55
CA ALA A 62 19.71 10.20 -5.14
C ALA A 62 19.33 10.68 -6.55
N LYS A 63 19.89 11.84 -6.96
CA LYS A 63 19.65 12.43 -8.29
C LYS A 63 19.98 11.45 -9.41
N GLY A 64 19.07 11.33 -10.37
CA GLY A 64 19.20 10.40 -11.51
C GLY A 64 18.68 8.99 -11.23
N LEU A 65 18.22 8.70 -10.01
CA LEU A 65 17.57 7.44 -9.67
C LEU A 65 16.05 7.56 -9.62
N TYR A 66 15.42 6.40 -9.81
CA TYR A 66 13.99 6.17 -9.74
C TYR A 66 13.72 4.97 -8.83
N ILE A 67 12.64 5.03 -8.06
CA ILE A 67 12.13 3.93 -7.25
C ILE A 67 10.78 3.55 -7.81
N ALA A 68 10.66 2.33 -8.33
CA ALA A 68 9.38 1.72 -8.71
C ALA A 68 8.99 0.66 -7.69
N ILE A 69 7.78 0.74 -7.16
CA ILE A 69 7.21 -0.24 -6.24
C ILE A 69 6.11 -0.98 -6.98
N VAL A 70 6.27 -2.29 -7.13
CA VAL A 70 5.27 -3.19 -7.70
C VAL A 70 4.57 -3.94 -6.56
N SER A 71 3.25 -4.00 -6.56
CA SER A 71 2.48 -4.71 -5.54
C SER A 71 1.23 -5.43 -6.08
N THR A 72 0.92 -6.59 -5.51
CA THR A 72 -0.34 -7.31 -5.76
C THR A 72 -0.66 -8.25 -4.59
N THR A 73 -1.93 -8.64 -4.46
CA THR A 73 -2.36 -9.71 -3.56
C THR A 73 -1.83 -11.05 -4.08
N VAL A 74 -1.29 -11.88 -3.19
CA VAL A 74 -0.73 -13.18 -3.55
C VAL A 74 -1.86 -14.18 -3.82
N GLU A 75 -1.82 -14.83 -4.98
CA GLU A 75 -2.81 -15.84 -5.40
C GLU A 75 -2.22 -17.25 -5.52
N THR A 76 -0.90 -17.38 -5.56
CA THR A 76 -0.19 -18.64 -5.80
C THR A 76 0.93 -18.90 -4.78
N ASN A 77 1.54 -20.08 -4.88
CA ASN A 77 2.72 -20.43 -4.08
C ASN A 77 4.03 -19.83 -4.64
N ASN A 78 3.97 -19.08 -5.74
CA ASN A 78 5.13 -18.40 -6.33
C ASN A 78 4.84 -16.89 -6.52
N PRO A 79 4.86 -16.09 -5.43
CA PRO A 79 4.45 -14.68 -5.47
C PRO A 79 5.30 -13.81 -6.41
N GLU A 80 6.58 -14.14 -6.59
CA GLU A 80 7.48 -13.40 -7.48
C GLU A 80 7.11 -13.55 -8.96
N ALA A 81 6.61 -14.72 -9.37
CA ALA A 81 6.14 -14.92 -10.74
C ALA A 81 4.88 -14.09 -11.04
N GLU A 82 4.08 -13.78 -10.02
CA GLU A 82 2.84 -12.99 -10.19
C GLU A 82 3.11 -11.54 -10.60
N ILE A 83 4.25 -10.98 -10.20
CA ILE A 83 4.64 -9.59 -10.51
C ILE A 83 5.49 -9.46 -11.77
N GLU A 84 5.92 -10.56 -12.37
CA GLU A 84 6.75 -10.58 -13.59
C GLU A 84 6.19 -9.72 -14.74
N PRO A 85 4.86 -9.71 -15.03
CA PRO A 85 4.30 -8.85 -16.07
C PRO A 85 4.56 -7.36 -15.84
N ALA A 86 4.54 -6.91 -14.59
CA ALA A 86 4.82 -5.52 -14.24
C ALA A 86 6.33 -5.22 -14.27
N LEU A 87 7.17 -6.15 -13.81
CA LEU A 87 8.64 -6.01 -13.87
C LEU A 87 9.14 -5.83 -15.32
N LYS A 88 8.53 -6.51 -16.29
CA LYS A 88 8.84 -6.36 -17.73
C LYS A 88 8.60 -4.94 -18.25
N LEU A 89 7.70 -4.18 -17.63
CA LEU A 89 7.44 -2.79 -18.02
C LEU A 89 8.53 -1.85 -17.54
N LEU A 90 9.28 -2.21 -16.49
CA LEU A 90 10.21 -1.31 -15.81
C LEU A 90 11.49 -1.06 -16.60
N GLY A 91 11.86 -1.92 -17.54
CA GLY A 91 13.15 -1.84 -18.24
C GLY A 91 14.30 -2.44 -17.42
N ASN A 92 15.48 -1.82 -17.43
CA ASN A 92 16.63 -2.31 -16.70
C ASN A 92 16.53 -1.95 -15.20
N ILE A 93 16.55 -2.96 -14.34
CA ILE A 93 16.50 -2.78 -12.88
C ILE A 93 17.91 -2.93 -12.33
N LEU A 94 18.38 -1.93 -11.58
CA LEU A 94 19.70 -1.96 -10.95
C LEU A 94 19.73 -2.89 -9.73
N GLU A 95 18.67 -2.81 -8.92
CA GLU A 95 18.52 -3.62 -7.72
C GLU A 95 17.04 -3.82 -7.40
N MET A 96 16.68 -4.98 -6.85
CA MET A 96 15.29 -5.34 -6.53
C MET A 96 15.19 -5.99 -5.15
N PHE A 97 14.31 -5.43 -4.31
CA PHE A 97 14.02 -5.94 -2.98
C PHE A 97 12.58 -6.46 -2.93
N VAL A 98 12.42 -7.77 -2.80
CA VAL A 98 11.11 -8.42 -2.71
C VAL A 98 10.77 -8.69 -1.25
N SER A 99 9.53 -8.39 -0.87
CA SER A 99 8.95 -8.72 0.44
C SER A 99 7.54 -9.28 0.28
N ILE A 100 7.20 -10.26 1.11
CA ILE A 100 5.85 -10.84 1.19
C ILE A 100 5.36 -10.64 2.61
N SER A 101 4.21 -9.98 2.75
CA SER A 101 3.65 -9.60 4.05
C SER A 101 2.25 -10.18 4.22
N ASP A 102 1.98 -10.74 5.40
CA ASP A 102 0.63 -11.12 5.81
C ASP A 102 -0.24 -9.88 6.00
N ILE A 103 -1.48 -9.94 5.53
CA ILE A 103 -2.51 -8.92 5.76
C ILE A 103 -3.39 -9.39 6.91
N HIS A 104 -3.49 -8.58 7.95
CA HIS A 104 -4.29 -8.84 9.13
C HIS A 104 -5.53 -7.94 9.21
N GLU A 105 -6.61 -8.47 9.78
CA GLU A 105 -7.78 -7.71 10.22
C GLU A 105 -8.12 -8.00 11.70
N PRO A 106 -8.72 -7.04 12.44
CA PRO A 106 -9.13 -7.23 13.83
C PRO A 106 -10.23 -8.29 13.96
N ILE A 107 -10.18 -9.05 15.05
CA ILE A 107 -11.23 -10.01 15.45
C ILE A 107 -11.69 -9.82 16.91
N ASN A 108 -11.15 -8.82 17.60
CA ASN A 108 -11.48 -8.53 18.99
C ASN A 108 -12.76 -7.70 19.13
N ASP A 109 -13.36 -7.72 20.31
CA ASP A 109 -14.44 -6.80 20.64
C ASP A 109 -13.85 -5.46 21.09
N ALA A 110 -13.73 -4.54 20.13
CA ALA A 110 -13.02 -3.28 20.32
C ALA A 110 -13.61 -2.42 21.46
N LYS A 111 -14.93 -2.40 21.62
CA LYS A 111 -15.60 -1.60 22.66
C LYS A 111 -15.46 -2.21 24.04
N SER A 112 -15.65 -3.52 24.17
CA SER A 112 -15.54 -4.18 25.47
C SER A 112 -14.11 -4.15 26.02
N GLU A 113 -13.12 -4.20 25.12
CA GLU A 113 -11.70 -4.25 25.47
C GLU A 113 -11.02 -2.88 25.46
N ASN A 114 -11.73 -1.84 25.01
CA ASN A 114 -11.18 -0.52 24.72
C ASN A 114 -9.88 -0.59 23.89
N LEU A 115 -9.91 -1.41 22.83
CA LEU A 115 -8.76 -1.69 21.98
C LEU A 115 -9.17 -1.71 20.50
N PHE A 116 -8.84 -0.64 19.79
CA PHE A 116 -9.18 -0.45 18.39
C PHE A 116 -7.93 -0.72 17.54
N ILE A 117 -7.99 -1.75 16.69
CA ILE A 117 -6.84 -2.23 15.91
C ILE A 117 -7.12 -1.96 14.43
N THR A 118 -6.18 -1.32 13.74
CA THR A 118 -6.25 -1.09 12.29
C THR A 118 -6.05 -2.36 11.47
N LYS A 119 -6.58 -2.35 10.26
CA LYS A 119 -6.26 -3.35 9.23
C LYS A 119 -4.87 -3.12 8.67
N SER A 120 -4.26 -4.16 8.14
CA SER A 120 -2.99 -4.04 7.40
C SER A 120 -3.22 -3.34 6.05
N TYR A 121 -2.22 -2.57 5.59
CA TYR A 121 -2.24 -1.97 4.25
C TYR A 121 -2.30 -3.03 3.15
N ASP A 122 -3.32 -2.93 2.32
CA ASP A 122 -3.52 -3.80 1.15
C ASP A 122 -2.50 -3.50 0.04
N ALA A 123 -2.66 -4.16 -1.11
CA ALA A 123 -1.74 -4.05 -2.24
C ALA A 123 -1.91 -2.75 -3.04
N THR A 124 -2.95 -1.95 -2.80
CA THR A 124 -3.23 -0.75 -3.60
C THR A 124 -2.14 0.30 -3.43
N SER A 125 -1.97 1.13 -4.45
CA SER A 125 -0.98 2.22 -4.49
C SER A 125 -1.53 3.57 -4.05
N HIS A 126 -2.78 3.61 -3.57
CA HIS A 126 -3.46 4.81 -3.09
C HIS A 126 -4.08 4.55 -1.71
N PHE A 127 -4.54 5.60 -1.04
CA PHE A 127 -4.91 5.54 0.39
C PHE A 127 -6.41 5.34 0.66
N GLU A 128 -7.22 5.00 -0.34
CA GLU A 128 -8.68 4.96 -0.15
C GLU A 128 -9.11 3.97 0.93
N SER A 129 -8.63 2.72 0.86
CA SER A 129 -8.96 1.69 1.86
C SER A 129 -8.41 2.04 3.25
N ALA A 130 -7.22 2.62 3.32
CA ALA A 130 -6.62 3.08 4.56
C ALA A 130 -7.43 4.22 5.20
N SER A 131 -7.85 5.21 4.41
CA SER A 131 -8.70 6.31 4.88
C SER A 131 -10.04 5.80 5.37
N LEU A 132 -10.65 4.83 4.67
CA LEU A 132 -11.89 4.21 5.13
C LEU A 132 -11.72 3.48 6.47
N ASP A 133 -10.56 2.83 6.71
CA ASP A 133 -10.27 2.18 7.98
C ASP A 133 -10.10 3.21 9.12
N VAL A 134 -9.43 4.34 8.84
CA VAL A 134 -9.31 5.46 9.79
C VAL A 134 -10.69 6.01 10.18
N LEU A 135 -11.55 6.28 9.18
CA LEU A 135 -12.91 6.78 9.43
C LEU A 135 -13.75 5.79 10.24
N ALA A 136 -13.65 4.49 9.92
CA ALA A 136 -14.37 3.45 10.64
C ALA A 136 -13.91 3.32 12.10
N ILE A 137 -12.61 3.49 12.37
CA ILE A 137 -12.07 3.45 13.74
C ILE A 137 -12.46 4.70 14.51
N TYR A 138 -12.40 5.88 13.88
CA TYR A 138 -12.88 7.12 14.48
C TYR A 138 -14.34 6.95 14.97
N GLU A 139 -15.24 6.51 14.09
CA GLU A 139 -16.66 6.31 14.43
C GLU A 139 -16.86 5.27 15.54
N GLN A 140 -16.02 4.23 15.59
CA GLN A 140 -16.06 3.25 16.67
C GLN A 140 -15.63 3.80 18.03
N ILE A 141 -14.65 4.70 18.05
CA ILE A 141 -14.11 5.33 19.26
C ILE A 141 -15.04 6.41 19.78
N THR A 142 -15.46 7.34 18.91
CA THR A 142 -16.23 8.53 19.29
C THR A 142 -17.73 8.25 19.38
N GLY A 143 -18.21 7.25 18.64
CA GLY A 143 -19.63 6.96 18.50
C GLY A 143 -20.35 7.83 17.46
N GLU A 144 -19.63 8.67 16.73
CA GLU A 144 -20.18 9.56 15.69
C GLU A 144 -19.30 9.60 14.44
N LYS A 145 -19.90 9.97 13.30
CA LYS A 145 -19.17 10.10 12.04
C LYS A 145 -18.30 11.35 12.06
N LEU A 146 -17.09 11.24 11.51
CA LEU A 146 -16.19 12.38 11.36
C LEU A 146 -16.85 13.45 10.47
N ASP A 147 -17.03 14.64 11.02
CA ASP A 147 -17.43 15.82 10.27
C ASP A 147 -16.18 16.53 9.73
N LEU A 148 -16.03 16.51 8.40
CA LEU A 148 -14.88 17.10 7.71
C LEU A 148 -14.97 18.64 7.57
N ASN A 149 -16.05 19.26 8.10
CA ASN A 149 -16.24 20.71 8.06
C ASN A 149 -15.84 21.41 9.37
N ILE A 150 -15.38 20.66 10.37
CA ILE A 150 -14.92 21.23 11.63
C ILE A 150 -13.47 21.68 11.46
N GLU A 151 -13.21 22.97 11.70
CA GLU A 151 -11.85 23.49 11.80
C GLU A 151 -11.24 23.08 13.15
N PRO A 152 -9.95 22.71 13.21
CA PRO A 152 -9.26 22.50 14.48
C PRO A 152 -9.39 23.76 15.34
N SER A 153 -9.56 23.60 16.66
CA SER A 153 -9.49 24.76 17.55
C SER A 153 -8.04 25.25 17.63
N GLU A 154 -7.81 26.54 17.86
CA GLU A 154 -6.44 27.08 18.01
C GLU A 154 -5.66 26.41 19.17
N GLU A 155 -6.36 25.76 20.12
CA GLU A 155 -5.76 24.98 21.21
C GLU A 155 -5.24 23.60 20.74
N ASP A 156 -5.72 23.07 19.61
CA ASP A 156 -5.30 21.77 19.06
C ASP A 156 -3.96 21.85 18.31
N ASP A 157 -3.50 23.06 17.94
CA ASP A 157 -2.24 23.31 17.22
C ASP A 157 -1.00 23.43 18.15
N GLU A 158 -1.17 23.37 19.47
CA GLU A 158 -0.07 23.51 20.46
C GLU A 158 0.67 22.20 20.81
N PHE A 159 0.45 21.09 20.08
CA PHE A 159 1.10 19.79 20.34
C PHE A 159 2.15 19.36 19.31
#